data_AF-V5GJ85-F1
#
_entry.id   AF-V5GJ85-F1
#
_cell.length_a   1.000
_cell.length_b   1.000
_cell.length_c   1.000
_cell.angle_alpha   90.00
_cell.angle_beta   90.00
_cell.angle_gamma   90.00
#
_symmetry.space_group_name_H-M   'P 1'
#
loop_
_entity.id
_entity.type
_entity.pdbx_description
1 polymer ?
#
loop_
_entity_poly.entity_id
_entity_poly.type
_entity_poly.pdbx_seq_one_letter_code
_entity_poly.pdbx_strand_id
1 'polypeptide(L)'
;AVSKNSPFARHPWNLKVLTNNNGSVLRCLGPIMGVTVPTLHVGMVFSACCWYRDPHGLPWIEYLHTGGSKIWYAIPNSTSEMFHSALKNLVPNYCKNKELWLPSDTVMVPPSLLVENNVSLCRTVQDPGQFIVVFPKAFTSCISTGYVVSESVYFAPPYWLKTARG
;
A
#
# COMPACT_ATOMS: atom_id res chain seq x y z
N ALA A 1 -22.51 -1.02 10.39
CA ALA A 1 -21.65 -0.65 11.54
C ALA A 1 -21.54 -1.86 12.47
N VAL A 2 -20.33 -2.27 12.84
CA VAL A 2 -20.12 -3.38 13.77
C VAL A 2 -20.57 -2.94 15.17
N SER A 3 -21.47 -3.68 15.80
CA SER A 3 -21.98 -3.36 17.15
C SER A 3 -20.83 -3.27 18.16
N LYS A 4 -20.94 -2.40 19.18
CA LYS A 4 -19.92 -2.26 20.25
C LYS A 4 -19.60 -3.58 20.98
N ASN A 5 -20.49 -4.57 20.90
CA ASN A 5 -20.33 -5.89 21.52
C ASN A 5 -19.87 -6.98 20.54
N SER A 6 -19.47 -6.62 19.32
CA SER A 6 -18.94 -7.60 18.37
C SER A 6 -17.59 -8.15 18.84
N PRO A 7 -17.33 -9.46 18.71
CA PRO A 7 -16.03 -10.05 19.02
C PRO A 7 -14.90 -9.43 18.17
N PHE A 8 -15.23 -8.84 17.01
CA PHE A 8 -14.25 -8.23 16.10
C PHE A 8 -13.86 -6.79 16.48
N ALA A 9 -14.60 -6.14 17.40
CA ALA A 9 -14.36 -4.74 17.75
C ALA A 9 -12.99 -4.51 18.41
N ARG A 10 -12.48 -5.51 19.14
CA ARG A 10 -11.18 -5.48 19.83
C ARG A 10 -10.16 -6.46 19.24
N HIS A 11 -10.48 -7.09 18.11
CA HIS A 11 -9.61 -8.08 17.51
C HIS A 11 -8.32 -7.42 17.00
N PRO A 12 -7.13 -8.02 17.17
CA PRO A 12 -5.86 -7.40 16.77
C PRO A 12 -5.73 -7.09 15.27
N TRP A 13 -6.52 -7.77 14.43
CA TRP A 13 -6.60 -7.54 12.97
C TRP A 13 -7.62 -6.48 12.55
N ASN A 14 -8.38 -5.93 13.50
CA ASN A 14 -9.20 -4.76 13.23
C ASN A 14 -8.26 -3.57 12.99
N LEU A 15 -8.38 -2.89 11.84
CA LEU A 15 -7.43 -1.84 11.47
C LEU A 15 -7.43 -0.65 12.45
N LYS A 16 -8.53 -0.43 13.18
CA LYS A 16 -8.59 0.57 14.27
C LYS A 16 -7.75 0.21 15.50
N VAL A 17 -7.41 -1.08 15.65
CA VAL A 17 -6.62 -1.63 16.75
C VAL A 17 -5.19 -1.91 16.30
N LEU A 18 -5.01 -2.35 15.05
CA LEU A 18 -3.76 -2.90 14.53
C LEU A 18 -2.52 -2.03 14.79
N THR A 19 -2.61 -0.72 14.51
CA THR A 19 -1.47 0.19 14.69
C THR A 19 -1.03 0.31 16.15
N ASN A 20 -1.95 0.07 17.09
CA ASN A 20 -1.73 0.14 18.53
C ASN A 20 -1.31 -1.21 19.13
N ASN A 21 -1.19 -2.28 18.34
CA ASN A 21 -0.68 -3.56 18.81
C ASN A 21 0.73 -3.41 19.40
N ASN A 22 1.08 -4.26 20.36
CA ASN A 22 2.38 -4.18 21.06
C ASN A 22 3.60 -4.30 20.13
N GLY A 23 3.42 -4.96 18.99
CA GLY A 23 4.45 -5.10 17.96
C GLY A 23 4.60 -3.89 17.05
N SER A 24 3.88 -2.79 17.24
CA SER A 24 3.96 -1.60 16.38
C SER A 24 4.52 -0.41 17.15
N VAL A 25 5.60 0.20 16.65
CA VAL A 25 6.19 1.41 17.24
C VAL A 25 5.33 2.66 16.99
N LEU A 26 4.42 2.62 16.01
CA LEU A 26 3.50 3.73 15.73
C LEU A 26 2.51 4.00 16.86
N ARG A 27 2.29 3.04 17.77
CA ARG A 27 1.44 3.23 18.96
C ARG A 27 1.89 4.42 19.83
N CYS A 28 3.15 4.83 19.73
CA CYS A 28 3.71 5.96 20.47
C CYS A 28 3.35 7.33 19.88
N LEU A 29 2.76 7.40 18.67
CA LEU A 29 2.50 8.65 17.95
C LEU A 29 1.11 9.25 18.22
N GLY A 30 0.22 8.53 18.91
CA GLY A 30 -1.17 8.96 19.06
C GLY A 30 -1.96 8.90 17.74
N PRO A 31 -3.16 9.51 17.67
CA PRO A 31 -4.02 9.47 16.48
C PRO A 31 -3.53 10.47 15.42
N ILE A 32 -3.05 9.95 14.30
CA ILE A 32 -2.61 10.71 13.13
C ILE A 32 -3.42 10.20 11.93
N MET A 33 -4.20 11.09 11.32
CA MET A 33 -5.03 10.75 10.15
C MET A 33 -4.17 10.21 9.01
N GLY A 34 -4.58 9.09 8.43
CA GLY A 34 -3.86 8.45 7.33
C GLY A 34 -2.58 7.72 7.74
N VAL A 35 -2.21 7.73 9.02
CA VAL A 35 -1.07 6.97 9.55
C VAL A 35 -1.54 5.94 10.57
N THR A 36 -2.04 6.41 11.73
CA THR A 36 -2.48 5.55 12.84
C THR A 36 -3.99 5.47 13.00
N VAL A 37 -4.71 6.39 12.36
CA VAL A 37 -6.15 6.29 12.15
C VAL A 37 -6.37 5.75 10.74
N PRO A 38 -7.14 4.65 10.55
CA PRO A 38 -7.33 4.06 9.24
C PRO A 38 -8.01 5.00 8.23
N THR A 39 -7.66 4.83 6.96
CA THR A 39 -8.22 5.55 5.81
C THR A 39 -9.22 4.66 5.08
N LEU A 40 -10.42 5.17 4.84
CA LEU A 40 -11.44 4.51 4.03
C LEU A 40 -11.24 4.84 2.54
N HIS A 41 -11.31 3.82 1.70
CA HIS A 41 -11.24 3.91 0.25
C HIS A 41 -12.56 3.42 -0.34
N VAL A 42 -13.17 4.24 -1.20
CA VAL A 42 -14.37 3.88 -1.95
C VAL A 42 -14.05 4.03 -3.43
N GLY A 43 -14.28 2.96 -4.19
CA GLY A 43 -13.96 2.92 -5.61
C GLY A 43 -15.09 2.34 -6.45
N MET A 44 -14.98 2.51 -7.75
CA MET A 44 -15.83 1.90 -8.77
C MET A 44 -14.98 1.09 -9.76
N VAL A 45 -15.62 0.47 -10.74
CA VAL A 45 -14.90 -0.21 -11.83
C VAL A 45 -13.88 0.75 -12.46
N PHE A 46 -12.65 0.26 -12.63
CA PHE A 46 -11.49 1.01 -13.13
C PHE A 46 -10.98 2.15 -12.25
N SER A 47 -11.50 2.35 -11.04
CA SER A 47 -10.76 3.13 -10.03
C SER A 47 -9.39 2.49 -9.81
N ALA A 48 -8.33 3.28 -9.92
CA ALA A 48 -6.97 2.80 -9.89
C ALA A 48 -6.10 3.64 -8.94
N CYS A 49 -5.10 2.99 -8.37
CA CYS A 49 -4.01 3.63 -7.63
C CYS A 49 -2.76 3.58 -8.50
N CYS A 50 -2.17 4.74 -8.75
CA CYS A 50 -0.87 4.87 -9.42
C CYS A 50 0.22 4.11 -8.65
N TRP A 51 1.36 3.89 -9.30
CA TRP A 51 2.51 3.30 -8.63
C TRP A 51 2.93 4.15 -7.43
N TYR A 52 2.91 3.54 -6.24
CA TYR A 52 3.08 4.22 -4.97
C TYR A 52 3.95 3.41 -4.02
N ARG A 53 4.78 4.11 -3.25
CA ARG A 53 5.50 3.62 -2.08
C ARG A 53 5.38 4.68 -0.98
N ASP A 54 5.24 4.23 0.26
CA ASP A 54 5.23 5.14 1.40
C ASP A 54 6.54 5.98 1.51
N PRO A 55 6.44 7.31 1.71
CA PRO A 55 7.60 8.19 1.81
C PRO A 55 8.56 7.86 2.97
N HIS A 56 8.07 7.25 4.04
CA HIS A 56 8.87 6.79 5.18
C HIS A 56 9.24 5.30 5.05
N GLY A 57 8.87 4.65 3.95
CA GLY A 57 9.03 3.21 3.76
C GLY A 57 8.28 2.39 4.81
N LEU A 58 7.21 2.91 5.41
CA LEU A 58 6.39 2.19 6.37
C LEU A 58 5.65 1.03 5.69
N PRO A 59 5.53 -0.12 6.36
CA PRO A 59 4.58 -1.13 5.93
C PRO A 59 3.16 -0.69 6.26
N TRP A 60 2.22 -1.15 5.46
CA TRP A 60 0.81 -0.89 5.65
C TRP A 60 -0.01 -2.09 5.21
N ILE A 61 -1.26 -2.09 5.62
CA ILE A 61 -2.20 -3.15 5.31
C ILE A 61 -3.49 -2.54 4.79
N GLU A 62 -4.16 -3.25 3.89
CA GLU A 62 -5.51 -2.92 3.44
C GLU A 62 -6.43 -4.12 3.64
N TYR A 63 -7.65 -3.86 4.12
CA TYR A 63 -8.73 -4.84 4.19
C TYR A 63 -9.86 -4.44 3.25
N LEU A 64 -10.26 -5.34 2.36
CA LEU A 64 -11.38 -5.13 1.46
C LEU A 64 -12.67 -5.60 2.14
N HIS A 65 -13.54 -4.66 2.53
CA HIS A 65 -14.75 -4.98 3.26
C HIS A 65 -15.83 -5.61 2.38
N THR A 66 -16.07 -5.04 1.20
CA THR A 66 -17.17 -5.46 0.32
C THR A 66 -16.94 -4.98 -1.11
N GLY A 67 -17.75 -5.50 -2.04
CA GLY A 67 -17.79 -5.10 -3.43
C GLY A 67 -17.19 -6.13 -4.39
N GLY A 68 -16.65 -5.66 -5.50
CA GLY A 68 -15.84 -6.46 -6.43
C GLY A 68 -14.41 -6.66 -5.93
N SER A 69 -13.59 -7.34 -6.72
CA SER A 69 -12.19 -7.60 -6.39
C SER A 69 -11.28 -6.42 -6.75
N LYS A 70 -10.10 -6.37 -6.15
CA LYS A 70 -9.00 -5.48 -6.55
C LYS A 70 -7.85 -6.31 -7.14
N ILE A 71 -7.35 -5.92 -8.30
CA ILE A 71 -6.13 -6.51 -8.87
C ILE A 71 -4.96 -5.65 -8.41
N TRP A 72 -3.97 -6.29 -7.78
CA TRP A 72 -2.79 -5.65 -7.24
C TRP A 72 -1.54 -6.06 -8.01
N TYR A 73 -0.64 -5.10 -8.18
CA TYR A 73 0.71 -5.29 -8.67
C TYR A 73 1.69 -4.74 -7.65
N ALA A 74 2.80 -5.44 -7.45
CA ALA A 74 3.80 -5.04 -6.49
C ALA A 74 5.23 -5.26 -7.01
N ILE A 75 6.13 -4.36 -6.64
CA ILE A 75 7.56 -4.46 -6.92
C ILE A 75 8.29 -4.41 -5.57
N PRO A 76 9.05 -5.46 -5.20
CA PRO A 76 9.77 -5.47 -3.94
C PRO A 76 10.91 -4.44 -3.95
N ASN A 77 11.30 -3.99 -2.76
CA ASN A 77 12.40 -3.02 -2.61
C ASN A 77 13.73 -3.53 -3.21
N SER A 78 13.98 -4.84 -3.22
CA SER A 78 15.18 -5.43 -3.82
C SER A 78 15.33 -5.16 -5.32
N THR A 79 14.22 -4.84 -6.01
CA THR A 79 14.19 -4.56 -7.45
C THR A 79 13.73 -3.14 -7.76
N SER A 80 13.74 -2.23 -6.78
CA SER A 80 13.29 -0.84 -6.96
C SER A 80 14.14 -0.06 -7.96
N GLU A 81 15.44 -0.35 -8.05
CA GLU A 81 16.34 0.34 -9.00
C GLU A 81 16.06 -0.03 -10.46
N MET A 82 15.62 -1.28 -10.71
CA MET A 82 15.17 -1.66 -12.06
C MET A 82 13.91 -0.91 -12.43
N PHE A 83 12.97 -0.77 -11.49
CA PHE A 83 11.76 0.03 -11.69
C PHE A 83 12.04 1.51 -11.93
N HIS A 84 12.93 2.11 -11.15
CA HIS A 84 13.38 3.49 -11.32
C HIS A 84 14.03 3.70 -12.70
N SER A 85 14.91 2.79 -13.11
CA SER A 85 15.58 2.84 -14.41
C SER A 85 14.57 2.75 -15.56
N ALA A 86 13.59 1.85 -15.46
CA ALA A 86 12.52 1.73 -16.44
C ALA A 86 11.67 3.01 -16.51
N LEU A 87 11.29 3.60 -15.37
CA LEU A 87 10.50 4.83 -15.36
C LEU A 87 11.25 6.05 -15.87
N LYS A 88 12.57 6.13 -15.65
CA LYS A 88 13.41 7.17 -16.28
C LYS A 88 13.39 7.09 -17.80
N ASN A 89 13.30 5.89 -18.37
CA ASN A 89 13.21 5.70 -19.81
C ASN A 89 11.80 5.98 -20.35
N LEU A 90 10.77 5.48 -19.66
CA LEU A 90 9.37 5.54 -20.12
C LEU A 90 8.72 6.91 -19.88
N VAL A 91 8.97 7.52 -18.71
CA VAL A 91 8.31 8.75 -18.24
C VAL A 91 9.29 9.67 -17.47
N PRO A 92 10.40 10.11 -18.10
CA PRO A 92 11.47 10.85 -17.43
C PRO A 92 11.00 12.10 -16.67
N ASN A 93 10.02 12.82 -17.20
CA ASN A 93 9.52 14.07 -16.64
C ASN A 93 8.85 13.92 -15.26
N TYR A 94 8.48 12.70 -14.87
CA TYR A 94 7.83 12.42 -13.59
C TYR A 94 8.80 11.93 -12.52
N CYS A 95 10.03 11.58 -12.90
CA CYS A 95 11.07 11.13 -11.98
C CYS A 95 11.85 12.33 -11.43
N LYS A 96 11.84 12.52 -10.10
CA LYS A 96 12.55 13.60 -9.41
C LYS A 96 13.97 13.19 -9.02
N ASN A 97 14.89 14.15 -9.02
CA ASN A 97 16.25 13.97 -8.49
C ASN A 97 16.28 14.12 -6.95
N LYS A 98 15.53 13.28 -6.25
CA LYS A 98 15.45 13.21 -4.77
C LYS A 98 15.26 11.76 -4.33
N GLU A 99 15.41 11.48 -3.04
CA GLU A 99 15.22 10.12 -2.48
C GLU A 99 13.82 9.56 -2.78
N LEU A 100 12.77 10.36 -2.57
CA LEU A 100 11.43 10.09 -3.08
C LEU A 100 11.33 10.54 -4.55
N TRP A 101 11.84 9.70 -5.44
CA TRP A 101 11.94 9.99 -6.86
C TRP A 101 10.61 9.86 -7.62
N LEU A 102 9.66 9.06 -7.13
CA LEU A 102 8.30 8.93 -7.68
C LEU A 102 7.26 9.55 -6.73
N PRO A 103 6.64 10.69 -7.07
CA PRO A 103 5.57 11.25 -6.26
C PRO A 103 4.31 10.37 -6.33
N SER A 104 3.54 10.32 -5.24
CA SER A 104 2.25 9.62 -5.20
C SER A 104 1.29 10.17 -6.26
N ASP A 105 0.41 9.31 -6.77
CA ASP A 105 -0.67 9.67 -7.68
C ASP A 105 -0.25 10.36 -9.00
N THR A 106 0.99 10.14 -9.44
CA THR A 106 1.51 10.78 -10.66
C THR A 106 1.60 9.88 -11.88
N VAL A 107 1.96 8.61 -11.71
CA VAL A 107 2.33 7.72 -12.81
C VAL A 107 1.64 6.38 -12.71
N MET A 108 0.94 6.01 -13.78
CA MET A 108 0.42 4.67 -14.01
C MET A 108 1.06 4.09 -15.27
N VAL A 109 1.98 3.14 -15.09
CA VAL A 109 2.58 2.38 -16.20
C VAL A 109 2.00 0.97 -16.21
N PRO A 110 1.53 0.46 -17.37
CA PRO A 110 1.04 -0.91 -17.49
C PRO A 110 2.09 -1.93 -17.03
N PRO A 111 1.71 -2.95 -16.23
CA PRO A 111 2.63 -3.99 -15.78
C PRO A 111 3.36 -4.71 -16.92
N SER A 112 2.71 -4.92 -18.07
CA SER A 112 3.33 -5.54 -19.25
C SER A 112 4.53 -4.73 -19.76
N LEU A 113 4.39 -3.41 -19.82
CA LEU A 113 5.45 -2.51 -20.27
C LEU A 113 6.63 -2.48 -19.28
N LEU A 114 6.36 -2.65 -17.99
CA LEU A 114 7.42 -2.81 -16.99
C LEU A 114 8.17 -4.13 -17.17
N VAL A 115 7.47 -5.23 -17.44
CA VAL A 115 8.09 -6.54 -17.71
C VAL A 115 8.95 -6.50 -18.98
N GLU A 116 8.47 -5.85 -20.05
CA GLU A 116 9.24 -5.60 -21.28
C GLU A 116 10.52 -4.79 -21.02
N ASN A 117 10.52 -3.95 -19.98
CA ASN A 117 11.68 -3.17 -19.52
C ASN A 117 12.45 -3.84 -18.38
N ASN A 118 12.38 -5.19 -18.27
CA ASN A 118 13.12 -6.02 -17.31
C ASN A 118 12.79 -5.75 -15.83
N VAL A 119 11.60 -5.24 -15.53
CA VAL A 119 11.13 -5.07 -14.15
C VAL A 119 10.32 -6.30 -13.73
N SER A 120 10.85 -7.08 -12.79
CA SER A 120 10.10 -8.15 -12.15
C SER A 120 9.04 -7.60 -11.20
N LEU A 121 7.82 -8.12 -11.28
CA LEU A 121 6.69 -7.72 -10.44
C LEU A 121 5.86 -8.93 -10.02
N CYS A 122 5.13 -8.77 -8.93
CA CYS A 122 4.15 -9.74 -8.45
C CYS A 122 2.73 -9.24 -8.79
N ARG A 123 1.81 -10.17 -9.03
CA ARG A 123 0.38 -9.88 -9.21
C ARG A 123 -0.43 -10.71 -8.23
N THR A 124 -1.44 -10.11 -7.62
CA THR A 124 -2.46 -10.83 -6.84
C THR A 124 -3.84 -10.23 -7.04
N VAL A 125 -4.87 -10.98 -6.67
CA VAL A 125 -6.26 -10.53 -6.64
C VAL A 125 -6.71 -10.54 -5.19
N GLN A 126 -7.27 -9.42 -4.72
CA GLN A 126 -7.87 -9.28 -3.41
C GLN A 126 -9.38 -9.33 -3.55
N ASP A 127 -9.98 -10.35 -2.94
CA ASP A 127 -11.44 -10.50 -2.84
C ASP A 127 -11.97 -9.92 -1.51
N PRO A 128 -13.27 -9.60 -1.43
CA PRO A 128 -13.88 -9.16 -0.19
C PRO A 128 -13.59 -10.12 0.98
N GLY A 129 -13.22 -9.55 2.12
CA GLY A 129 -12.81 -10.29 3.31
C GLY A 129 -11.31 -10.57 3.40
N GLN A 130 -10.51 -10.21 2.39
CA GLN A 130 -9.07 -10.45 2.37
C GLN A 130 -8.25 -9.21 2.72
N PHE A 131 -7.05 -9.48 3.24
CA PHE A 131 -6.02 -8.48 3.51
C PHE A 131 -4.95 -8.46 2.43
N ILE A 132 -4.43 -7.26 2.13
CA ILE A 132 -3.17 -7.05 1.42
C ILE A 132 -2.20 -6.42 2.39
N VAL A 133 -1.04 -7.05 2.59
CA VAL A 133 0.05 -6.53 3.43
C VAL A 133 1.17 -6.05 2.53
N VAL A 134 1.51 -4.77 2.63
CA VAL A 134 2.58 -4.15 1.87
C VAL A 134 3.80 -3.99 2.75
N PHE A 135 4.91 -4.57 2.29
CA PHE A 135 6.18 -4.55 3.00
C PHE A 135 6.89 -3.20 2.87
N PRO A 136 7.83 -2.88 3.78
CA PRO A 136 8.59 -1.65 3.74
C PRO A 136 9.21 -1.39 2.37
N LYS A 137 9.08 -0.15 1.89
CA LYS A 137 9.69 0.33 0.64
C LYS A 137 9.24 -0.40 -0.65
N ALA A 138 8.23 -1.27 -0.60
CA ALA A 138 7.65 -1.87 -1.78
C ALA A 138 6.81 -0.85 -2.57
N PHE A 139 6.91 -0.89 -3.90
CA PHE A 139 5.98 -0.15 -4.77
C PHE A 139 4.75 -1.02 -5.04
N THR A 140 3.58 -0.40 -5.05
CA THR A 140 2.31 -1.05 -5.35
C THR A 140 1.46 -0.22 -6.28
N SER A 141 0.63 -0.88 -7.06
CA SER A 141 -0.43 -0.28 -7.86
C SER A 141 -1.63 -1.21 -7.84
N CYS A 142 -2.85 -0.69 -7.94
CA CYS A 142 -4.04 -1.52 -7.99
C CYS A 142 -5.13 -0.94 -8.89
N ILE A 143 -6.03 -1.81 -9.33
CA ILE A 143 -7.24 -1.45 -10.06
C ILE A 143 -8.44 -2.24 -9.53
N SER A 144 -9.57 -1.55 -9.35
CA SER A 144 -10.82 -2.14 -8.90
C SER A 144 -11.62 -2.69 -10.07
N THR A 145 -12.19 -3.89 -9.92
CA THR A 145 -13.01 -4.54 -10.96
C THR A 145 -14.50 -4.23 -10.82
N GLY A 146 -14.89 -3.40 -9.85
CA GLY A 146 -16.28 -3.05 -9.55
C GLY A 146 -16.35 -2.00 -8.45
N TYR A 147 -17.55 -1.79 -7.90
CA TYR A 147 -17.71 -1.03 -6.65
C TYR A 147 -16.90 -1.70 -5.54
N VAL A 148 -16.14 -0.94 -4.76
CA VAL A 148 -15.35 -1.47 -3.63
C VAL A 148 -15.42 -0.54 -2.43
N VAL A 149 -15.36 -1.12 -1.23
CA VAL A 149 -15.08 -0.40 0.01
C VAL A 149 -13.96 -1.12 0.74
N SER A 150 -12.83 -0.45 0.93
CA SER A 150 -11.70 -0.97 1.69
C SER A 150 -11.20 0.04 2.71
N GLU A 151 -10.44 -0.42 3.68
CA GLU A 151 -9.82 0.43 4.71
C GLU A 151 -8.34 0.05 4.79
N SER A 152 -7.46 1.04 4.96
CA SER A 152 -6.02 0.82 5.12
C SER A 152 -5.44 1.54 6.32
N VAL A 153 -4.36 1.01 6.88
CA VAL A 153 -3.64 1.65 7.98
C VAL A 153 -2.16 1.23 7.97
N TYR A 154 -1.30 2.08 8.52
CA TYR A 154 0.10 1.77 8.72
C TYR A 154 0.33 1.01 10.02
N PHE A 155 1.37 0.19 10.02
CA PHE A 155 1.95 -0.39 11.22
C PHE A 155 3.46 -0.31 11.09
N ALA A 156 4.21 -0.40 12.19
CA ALA A 156 5.66 -0.39 12.10
C ALA A 156 6.28 -1.36 13.11
N PRO A 157 6.64 -2.58 12.70
CA PRO A 157 7.37 -3.48 13.56
C PRO A 157 8.74 -2.89 13.95
N PRO A 158 9.31 -3.21 15.13
CA PRO A 158 10.59 -2.61 15.56
C PRO A 158 11.73 -2.74 14.55
N TYR A 159 11.74 -3.80 13.72
CA TYR A 159 12.74 -3.97 12.67
C TYR A 159 12.66 -2.87 11.59
N TRP A 160 11.49 -2.26 11.36
CA TRP A 160 11.35 -1.16 10.39
C TRP A 160 12.27 0.02 10.72
N LEU A 161 12.55 0.28 12.01
CA LEU A 161 13.50 1.34 12.42
C LEU A 161 14.90 1.13 11.83
N LYS A 162 15.29 -0.12 11.56
CA LYS A 162 16.56 -0.44 10.89
C LYS A 162 16.54 -0.08 9.41
N THR A 163 15.36 -0.11 8.78
CA THR A 163 15.16 0.22 7.37
C THR A 163 14.79 1.68 7.11
N ALA A 164 14.33 2.39 8.15
CA ALA A 164 13.92 3.80 8.10
C ALA A 164 15.09 4.76 7.95
N ARG A 165 16.30 4.36 8.38
CA ARG A 165 17.54 5.08 8.11
C ARG A 165 18.17 4.51 6.85
N GLY A 166 17.88 5.10 5.71
CA GLY A 166 18.55 4.76 4.46
C GLY A 166 17.84 5.33 3.28
#